data_AF-A0A356TPH9-F1
#
_entry.id   AF-A0A356TPH9-F1
#
_cell.length_a   1.000
_cell.length_b   1.000
_cell.length_c   1.000
_cell.angle_alpha   90.00
_cell.angle_beta   90.00
_cell.angle_gamma   90.00
#
_symmetry.space_group_name_H-M   'P 1'
#
loop_
_entity.id
_entity.type
_entity.pdbx_description
1 polymer ?
#
loop_
_entity_poly.entity_id
_entity_poly.type
_entity_poly.pdbx_seq_one_letter_code
_entity_poly.pdbx_strand_id
1 'polypeptide(L)'
;VRALEAGRLAVSLPVTVLPSGVGEAALPPVPAARRPVLIARYATDYTPRERDRSHTLAVAARALDGATVPPMGQLSFNDQVGARSRDAGYREAHVIVDGEMVDGLGGGVCQVASTLHAAAFLGGLDVIDHVPHSRPSAYIPMGLD
;
A
#
# COMPACT_ATOMS: atom_id res chain seq x y z
N VAL A 1 22.04 29.61 19.99
CA VAL A 1 23.30 30.16 19.42
C VAL A 1 24.55 29.55 20.06
N ARG A 2 24.62 29.28 21.38
CA ARG A 2 25.82 28.70 22.03
C ARG A 2 26.14 27.20 21.78
N ALA A 3 25.35 26.47 21.00
CA ALA A 3 25.59 25.04 20.73
C ALA A 3 26.46 24.78 19.49
N LEU A 4 26.46 25.69 18.50
CA LEU A 4 27.20 25.55 17.24
C LEU A 4 28.70 25.83 17.38
N GLU A 5 29.12 26.67 18.33
CA GLU A 5 30.54 27.03 18.56
C GLU A 5 31.37 25.92 19.21
N ALA A 6 30.75 24.81 19.65
CA ALA A 6 31.41 23.71 20.35
C ALA A 6 31.62 22.44 19.50
N GLY A 7 31.39 22.49 18.18
CA GLY A 7 31.57 21.33 17.28
C GLY A 7 30.63 20.14 17.55
N ARG A 8 29.56 20.34 18.32
CA ARG A 8 28.59 19.29 18.67
C ARG A 8 27.45 19.29 17.64
N LEU A 9 27.46 18.28 16.77
CA LEU A 9 26.45 18.02 15.74
C LEU A 9 25.21 17.25 16.25
N ALA A 10 25.17 16.90 17.54
CA ALA A 10 24.06 16.19 18.14
C ALA A 10 23.71 16.79 19.51
N VAL A 11 22.42 17.01 19.73
CA VAL A 11 21.85 17.43 21.02
C VAL A 11 20.93 16.31 21.48
N SER A 12 21.18 15.78 22.67
CA SER A 12 20.26 14.85 23.31
C SER A 12 19.11 15.65 23.92
N LEU A 13 17.92 15.52 23.34
CA LEU A 13 16.71 16.06 23.95
C LEU A 13 16.23 15.09 25.03
N PRO A 14 15.81 15.57 26.21
CA PRO A 14 15.13 14.72 27.18
C PRO A 14 13.77 14.35 26.59
N VAL A 15 13.67 13.14 26.04
CA VAL A 15 12.40 12.56 25.59
C VAL A 15 11.89 11.67 26.71
N THR A 16 10.77 12.04 27.30
CA THR A 16 10.00 11.12 28.13
C THR A 16 9.07 10.34 27.22
N VAL A 17 9.44 9.10 26.92
CA VAL A 17 8.52 8.17 26.23
C VAL A 17 7.43 7.82 27.24
N LEU A 18 6.23 8.38 27.05
CA LEU A 18 5.04 7.90 27.74
C LEU A 18 4.62 6.62 27.02
N PRO A 19 4.70 5.43 27.64
CA PRO A 19 4.11 4.25 27.05
C PRO A 19 2.63 4.55 26.80
N SER A 20 2.10 4.17 25.64
CA SER A 20 0.65 4.13 25.47
C SER A 20 0.12 3.24 26.60
N GLY A 21 -0.64 3.81 27.54
CA GLY A 21 -1.13 3.08 28.72
C GLY A 21 -1.98 1.84 28.41
N VAL A 22 -2.26 1.61 27.13
CA VAL A 22 -2.67 0.33 26.57
C VAL A 22 -1.41 -0.48 26.23
N GLY A 23 -1.03 -1.39 27.13
CA GLY A 23 -0.21 -2.53 26.72
C GLY A 23 -0.94 -3.31 25.61
N GLU A 24 -0.20 -4.05 24.80
CA GLU A 24 -0.70 -4.89 23.69
C GLU A 24 -1.87 -5.81 24.13
N ALA A 25 -1.93 -6.14 25.41
CA ALA A 25 -2.97 -6.95 26.06
C ALA A 25 -4.26 -6.18 26.49
N ALA A 26 -4.31 -4.85 26.32
CA ALA A 26 -5.40 -4.00 26.79
C ALA A 26 -6.26 -3.42 25.65
N LEU A 27 -6.12 -3.94 24.43
CA LEU A 27 -7.19 -3.75 23.45
C LEU A 27 -8.41 -4.54 23.95
N PRO A 28 -9.57 -3.89 24.19
CA PRO A 28 -10.77 -4.66 24.47
C PRO A 28 -10.96 -5.66 23.32
N PRO A 29 -11.39 -6.91 23.60
CA PRO A 29 -11.74 -7.82 22.53
C PRO A 29 -12.67 -7.05 21.61
N VAL A 30 -12.29 -6.91 20.33
CA VAL A 30 -13.14 -6.27 19.34
C VAL A 30 -14.48 -6.98 19.46
N PRO A 31 -15.54 -6.32 19.98
CA PRO A 31 -16.82 -6.99 20.13
C PRO A 31 -17.14 -7.47 18.74
N ALA A 32 -17.32 -8.79 18.56
CA ALA A 32 -17.53 -9.39 17.25
C ALA A 32 -18.59 -8.57 16.54
N ALA A 33 -18.15 -7.69 15.64
CA ALA A 33 -19.02 -6.73 15.03
C ALA A 33 -19.95 -7.61 14.21
N ARG A 34 -21.20 -7.79 14.69
CA ARG A 34 -22.16 -8.69 14.05
C ARG A 34 -22.51 -8.22 12.63
N ARG A 35 -21.96 -7.07 12.21
CA ARG A 35 -22.04 -6.52 10.86
C ARG A 35 -20.70 -5.86 10.49
N PRO A 36 -20.15 -6.12 9.30
CA PRO A 36 -18.98 -5.41 8.81
C PRO A 36 -19.29 -3.91 8.66
N VAL A 37 -18.34 -3.07 9.06
CA VAL A 37 -18.40 -1.61 8.89
C VAL A 37 -17.39 -1.21 7.83
N LEU A 38 -17.80 -0.39 6.87
CA LEU A 38 -16.90 0.17 5.88
C LEU A 38 -16.08 1.29 6.53
N ILE A 39 -14.77 1.08 6.66
CA ILE A 39 -13.83 2.07 7.22
C ILE A 39 -13.32 3.06 6.15
N ALA A 40 -13.10 2.59 4.92
CA ALA A 40 -12.69 3.42 3.79
C ALA A 40 -12.98 2.72 2.46
N ARG A 41 -13.05 3.53 1.39
CA ARG A 41 -13.16 3.06 0.00
C ARG A 41 -12.37 4.00 -0.89
N TYR A 42 -11.60 3.43 -1.81
CA TYR A 42 -10.94 4.15 -2.88
C TYR A 42 -11.15 3.44 -4.20
N ALA A 43 -11.07 4.18 -5.31
CA ALA A 43 -11.17 3.64 -6.65
C ALA A 43 -10.28 4.43 -7.59
N THR A 44 -9.69 3.74 -8.56
CA THR A 44 -8.94 4.34 -9.66
C THR A 44 -9.55 3.87 -10.98
N ASP A 45 -9.59 4.76 -11.96
CA ASP A 45 -10.12 4.43 -13.29
C ASP A 45 -9.07 3.74 -14.15
N TYR A 46 -9.52 2.87 -15.05
CA TYR A 46 -8.68 2.22 -16.06
C TYR A 46 -9.43 2.12 -17.38
N THR A 47 -8.70 1.97 -18.49
CA THR A 47 -9.28 1.91 -19.83
C THR A 47 -9.71 0.47 -20.18
N PRO A 48 -11.01 0.13 -20.26
CA PRO A 48 -11.45 -1.24 -20.50
C PRO A 48 -11.10 -1.79 -21.90
N ARG A 49 -10.76 -0.88 -22.83
CA ARG A 49 -10.31 -1.25 -24.19
C ARG A 49 -8.89 -1.80 -24.20
N GLU A 50 -8.08 -1.49 -23.18
CA GLU A 50 -6.75 -2.07 -22.99
C GLU A 50 -6.91 -3.48 -22.38
N ARG A 51 -7.25 -4.45 -23.23
CA ARG A 51 -7.74 -5.77 -22.78
C ARG A 51 -6.76 -6.53 -21.90
N ASP A 52 -5.47 -6.54 -22.26
CA ASP A 52 -4.46 -7.29 -21.51
C ASP A 52 -4.11 -6.61 -20.19
N ARG A 53 -4.00 -5.27 -20.19
CA ARG A 53 -3.87 -4.47 -18.96
C ARG A 53 -5.07 -4.71 -18.04
N SER A 54 -6.29 -4.59 -18.56
CA SER A 54 -7.53 -4.80 -17.80
C SER A 54 -7.62 -6.21 -17.21
N HIS A 55 -7.16 -7.22 -17.96
CA HIS A 55 -7.07 -8.59 -17.46
C HIS A 55 -6.08 -8.70 -16.30
N THR A 56 -4.88 -8.14 -16.44
CA THR A 56 -3.87 -8.09 -15.38
C THR A 56 -4.39 -7.38 -14.11
N LEU A 57 -5.09 -6.24 -14.24
CA LEU A 57 -5.73 -5.58 -13.11
C LEU A 57 -6.75 -6.51 -12.42
N ALA A 58 -7.57 -7.21 -13.19
CA ALA A 58 -8.56 -8.13 -12.66
C ALA A 58 -7.91 -9.33 -11.94
N VAL A 59 -6.80 -9.87 -12.45
CA VAL A 59 -6.04 -10.95 -11.79
C VAL A 59 -5.51 -10.47 -10.43
N ALA A 60 -4.83 -9.33 -10.40
CA ALA A 60 -4.30 -8.77 -9.14
C ALA A 60 -5.41 -8.41 -8.15
N ALA A 61 -6.50 -7.78 -8.60
CA ALA A 61 -7.62 -7.42 -7.75
C ALA A 61 -8.32 -8.66 -7.16
N ARG A 62 -8.47 -9.73 -7.94
CA ARG A 62 -9.05 -11.00 -7.45
C ARG A 62 -8.17 -11.68 -6.40
N ALA A 63 -6.86 -11.57 -6.49
CA ALA A 63 -5.96 -12.12 -5.48
C ALA A 63 -6.10 -11.42 -4.11
N LEU A 64 -6.59 -10.18 -4.08
CA LEU A 64 -6.88 -9.45 -2.85
C LEU A 64 -8.31 -9.61 -2.35
N ASP A 65 -9.23 -10.11 -3.18
CA ASP A 65 -10.65 -10.17 -2.85
C ASP A 65 -10.89 -11.11 -1.66
N GLY A 66 -11.59 -10.61 -0.64
CA GLY A 66 -11.83 -11.34 0.60
C GLY A 66 -10.60 -11.49 1.51
N ALA A 67 -9.47 -10.84 1.22
CA ALA A 67 -8.32 -10.85 2.12
C ALA A 67 -8.69 -10.30 3.51
N THR A 68 -8.19 -10.96 4.56
CA THR A 68 -8.45 -10.57 5.95
C THR A 68 -7.13 -10.27 6.65
N VAL A 69 -7.16 -9.29 7.55
CA VAL A 69 -6.02 -8.96 8.41
C VAL A 69 -6.45 -9.25 9.84
N PRO A 70 -5.82 -10.22 10.53
CA PRO A 70 -6.15 -10.48 11.93
C PRO A 70 -5.71 -9.30 12.80
N PRO A 71 -6.24 -9.17 14.03
CA PRO A 71 -5.72 -8.19 14.99
C PRO A 71 -4.20 -8.32 15.15
N MET A 72 -3.48 -7.20 15.14
CA MET A 72 -2.01 -7.15 15.16
C MET A 72 -1.32 -7.84 13.97
N GLY A 73 -2.08 -8.27 12.95
CA GLY A 73 -1.58 -8.84 11.73
C GLY A 73 -1.19 -7.78 10.70
N GLN A 74 -0.53 -8.25 9.64
CA GLN A 74 -0.17 -7.43 8.49
C GLN A 74 -0.63 -8.11 7.20
N LEU A 75 -0.83 -7.31 6.15
CA LEU A 75 -1.08 -7.77 4.81
C LEU A 75 0.00 -7.24 3.89
N SER A 76 0.69 -8.14 3.20
CA SER A 76 1.61 -7.80 2.13
C SER A 76 0.89 -7.92 0.79
N PHE A 77 0.81 -6.81 0.05
CA PHE A 77 0.25 -6.83 -1.30
C PHE A 77 1.03 -7.81 -2.20
N ASN A 78 2.36 -7.78 -2.13
CA ASN A 78 3.20 -8.61 -2.99
C ASN A 78 3.05 -10.10 -2.68
N ASP A 79 2.88 -10.47 -1.41
CA ASP A 79 2.64 -11.87 -1.03
C ASP A 79 1.27 -12.33 -1.51
N GLN A 80 0.24 -11.48 -1.41
CA GLN A 80 -1.11 -11.81 -1.86
C GLN A 80 -1.18 -11.98 -3.39
N VAL A 81 -0.63 -11.03 -4.15
CA VAL A 81 -0.73 -11.05 -5.62
C VAL A 81 0.32 -11.97 -6.28
N GLY A 82 1.34 -12.39 -5.54
CA GLY A 82 2.34 -13.37 -5.97
C GLY A 82 3.24 -12.92 -7.13
N ALA A 83 4.01 -13.85 -7.70
CA ALA A 83 4.91 -13.56 -8.83
C ALA A 83 4.12 -13.11 -10.07
N ARG A 84 4.59 -12.07 -10.76
CA ARG A 84 4.00 -11.58 -12.01
C ARG A 84 4.44 -12.48 -13.17
N SER A 85 3.89 -13.69 -13.23
CA SER A 85 4.21 -14.70 -14.25
C SER A 85 3.02 -14.98 -15.18
N ARG A 86 3.30 -15.53 -16.36
CA ARG A 86 2.26 -15.95 -17.31
C ARG A 86 1.39 -17.07 -16.72
N ASP A 87 2.00 -17.97 -15.95
CA ASP A 87 1.31 -19.08 -15.28
C ASP A 87 0.33 -18.60 -14.21
N ALA A 88 0.64 -17.48 -13.54
CA ALA A 88 -0.27 -16.82 -12.62
C ALA A 88 -1.37 -16.00 -13.33
N GLY A 89 -1.40 -16.02 -14.66
CA GLY A 89 -2.42 -15.35 -15.48
C GLY A 89 -2.10 -13.90 -15.84
N TYR A 90 -0.93 -13.39 -15.46
CA TYR A 90 -0.52 -12.04 -15.83
C TYR A 90 -0.20 -11.94 -17.33
N ARG A 91 -0.52 -10.78 -17.91
CA ARG A 91 -0.27 -10.48 -19.32
C ARG A 91 0.65 -9.26 -19.46
N GLU A 92 1.22 -9.16 -20.66
CA GLU A 92 2.04 -8.01 -21.03
C GLU A 92 1.18 -6.77 -21.21
N ALA A 93 1.63 -5.67 -20.63
CA ALA A 93 1.08 -4.33 -20.77
C ALA A 93 2.16 -3.33 -20.35
N HIS A 94 1.90 -2.04 -20.50
CA HIS A 94 2.87 -1.03 -20.09
C HIS A 94 3.20 -1.11 -18.59
N VAL A 95 4.49 -1.11 -18.29
CA VAL A 95 5.11 -1.06 -16.95
C VAL A 95 6.10 0.11 -16.91
N ILE A 96 6.45 0.55 -15.70
CA ILE A 96 7.53 1.52 -15.48
C ILE A 96 8.77 0.75 -15.04
N VAL A 97 9.86 0.84 -15.79
CA VAL A 97 11.18 0.27 -15.44
C VAL A 97 12.20 1.37 -15.56
N ASP A 98 12.95 1.63 -14.48
CA ASP A 98 13.98 2.69 -14.42
C ASP A 98 13.49 4.08 -14.87
N GLY A 99 12.19 4.34 -14.66
CA GLY A 99 11.57 5.59 -15.09
C GLY A 99 11.24 5.65 -16.58
N GLU A 100 11.19 4.53 -17.29
CA GLU A 100 10.70 4.48 -18.66
C GLU A 100 9.46 3.60 -18.77
N MET A 101 8.56 3.97 -19.68
CA MET A 101 7.39 3.18 -20.02
C MET A 101 7.79 2.14 -21.06
N VAL A 102 7.76 0.87 -20.67
CA VAL A 102 8.10 -0.27 -21.54
C VAL A 102 6.99 -1.32 -21.44
N ASP A 103 6.91 -2.23 -22.40
CA ASP A 103 6.03 -3.38 -22.28
C ASP A 103 6.66 -4.43 -21.37
N GLY A 104 5.87 -4.93 -20.43
CA GLY A 104 6.33 -5.90 -19.47
C GLY A 104 5.18 -6.69 -18.85
N LEU A 105 5.54 -7.84 -18.27
CA LEU A 105 4.57 -8.71 -17.64
C LEU A 105 4.04 -8.08 -16.35
N GLY A 106 2.72 -8.04 -16.18
CA GLY A 106 2.11 -7.44 -14.99
C GLY A 106 1.86 -5.93 -15.10
N GLY A 107 1.86 -5.37 -16.31
CA GLY A 107 1.46 -3.98 -16.54
C GLY A 107 0.07 -3.67 -15.96
N GLY A 108 0.02 -2.69 -15.07
CA GLY A 108 -1.19 -2.29 -14.34
C GLY A 108 -1.35 -2.87 -12.93
N VAL A 109 -0.50 -3.82 -12.49
CA VAL A 109 -0.54 -4.33 -11.10
C VAL A 109 -0.24 -3.23 -10.07
N CYS A 110 0.66 -2.30 -10.39
CA CYS A 110 0.97 -1.16 -9.53
C CYS A 110 -0.24 -0.25 -9.27
N GLN A 111 -1.16 -0.10 -10.24
CA GLN A 111 -2.40 0.64 -10.02
C GLN A 111 -3.26 0.01 -8.93
N VAL A 112 -3.31 -1.33 -8.87
CA VAL A 112 -4.04 -2.04 -7.80
C VAL A 112 -3.36 -1.83 -6.46
N ALA A 113 -2.01 -1.85 -6.42
CA ALA A 113 -1.24 -1.55 -5.21
C ALA A 113 -1.53 -0.13 -4.70
N SER A 114 -1.47 0.88 -5.55
CA SER A 114 -1.76 2.28 -5.19
C SER A 114 -3.22 2.47 -4.77
N THR A 115 -4.16 1.74 -5.40
CA THR A 115 -5.58 1.77 -5.00
C THR A 115 -5.77 1.20 -3.59
N LEU A 116 -5.10 0.10 -3.27
CA LEU A 116 -5.11 -0.49 -1.93
C LEU A 116 -4.44 0.44 -0.91
N HIS A 117 -3.28 1.01 -1.26
CA HIS A 117 -2.56 1.96 -0.42
C HIS A 117 -3.43 3.17 -0.08
N ALA A 118 -4.08 3.80 -1.07
CA ALA A 118 -4.97 4.93 -0.84
C ALA A 118 -6.17 4.56 0.05
N ALA A 119 -6.78 3.39 -0.15
CA ALA A 119 -7.86 2.92 0.71
C ALA A 119 -7.39 2.70 2.16
N ALA A 120 -6.21 2.11 2.35
CA ALA A 120 -5.63 1.87 3.67
C ALA A 120 -5.27 3.18 4.38
N PHE A 121 -4.59 4.08 3.68
CA PHE A 121 -4.20 5.40 4.17
C PHE A 121 -5.42 6.23 4.59
N LEU A 122 -6.44 6.32 3.74
CA LEU A 122 -7.68 7.05 4.07
C LEU A 122 -8.51 6.37 5.16
N GLY A 123 -8.36 5.06 5.33
CA GLY A 123 -8.96 4.29 6.43
C GLY A 123 -8.24 4.43 7.76
N GLY A 124 -7.12 5.16 7.81
CA GLY A 124 -6.31 5.31 9.01
C GLY A 124 -5.63 4.01 9.46
N LEU A 125 -5.39 3.09 8.53
CA LEU A 125 -4.58 1.89 8.79
C LEU A 125 -3.09 2.25 8.76
N ASP A 126 -2.30 1.55 9.57
CA ASP A 126 -0.85 1.73 9.58
C ASP A 126 -0.23 1.16 8.29
N VAL A 127 0.39 2.03 7.50
CA VAL A 127 1.18 1.65 6.32
C VAL A 127 2.61 1.38 6.78
N ILE A 128 2.96 0.11 6.91
CA ILE A 128 4.26 -0.33 7.46
C ILE A 128 5.40 -0.06 6.48
N ASP A 129 5.18 -0.34 5.19
CA ASP A 129 6.16 -0.16 4.13
C ASP A 129 5.44 0.20 2.82
N HIS A 130 6.05 1.10 2.05
CA HIS A 130 5.59 1.46 0.71
C HIS A 130 6.75 2.01 -0.12
N VAL A 131 6.70 1.78 -1.42
CA VAL A 131 7.64 2.34 -2.39
C VAL A 131 6.84 3.08 -3.45
N PRO A 132 6.95 4.42 -3.53
CA PRO A 132 6.21 5.18 -4.53
C PRO A 132 6.76 4.91 -5.93
N HIS A 133 5.99 5.29 -6.96
CA HIS A 133 6.49 5.22 -8.32
C HIS A 133 7.69 6.15 -8.53
N SER A 134 8.59 5.76 -9.43
CA SER A 134 9.70 6.62 -9.87
C SER A 134 9.22 7.82 -10.71
N ARG A 135 7.94 7.84 -11.11
CA ARG A 135 7.30 8.90 -11.91
C ARG A 135 5.81 9.02 -11.57
N PRO A 136 5.19 10.20 -11.76
CA PRO A 136 3.76 10.36 -11.58
C PRO A 136 2.93 9.41 -12.44
N SER A 137 1.95 8.74 -11.82
CA SER A 137 0.95 7.92 -12.50
C SER A 137 -0.33 8.70 -12.74
N ALA A 138 -0.90 8.64 -13.95
CA ALA A 138 -2.10 9.42 -14.29
C ALA A 138 -3.38 8.95 -13.58
N TYR A 139 -3.40 7.72 -13.07
CA TYR A 139 -4.59 7.09 -12.49
C TYR A 139 -4.79 7.40 -11.00
N ILE A 140 -3.85 8.10 -10.35
CA ILE A 140 -3.93 8.40 -8.91
C ILE A 140 -3.22 9.73 -8.57
N PRO A 141 -3.71 10.51 -7.58
CA PRO A 141 -3.02 11.71 -7.11
C PRO A 141 -1.63 11.41 -6.55
N MET A 142 -0.70 12.37 -6.72
CA MET A 142 0.65 12.27 -6.16
C MET A 142 0.61 12.08 -4.64
N GLY A 143 1.44 11.16 -4.15
CA GLY A 143 1.56 10.86 -2.72
C GLY A 143 0.57 9.81 -2.21
N LEU A 144 -0.28 9.29 -3.08
CA LEU A 144 -1.11 8.10 -2.80
C LEU A 144 -0.62 6.87 -3.58
N ASP A 145 0.43 7.02 -4.39
CA ASP A 145 0.92 6.04 -5.35
C ASP A 145 1.98 5.08 -4.83
#